data_AF-A0A4Y3VAF5-F1
#
_entry.id   AF-A0A4Y3VAF5-F1
#
_cell.length_a   1.000
_cell.length_b   1.000
_cell.length_c   1.000
_cell.angle_alpha   90.00
_cell.angle_beta   90.00
_cell.angle_gamma   90.00
#
_symmetry.space_group_name_H-M   'P 1'
#
loop_
_entity.id
_entity.type
_entity.pdbx_description
1 polymer ?
#
loop_
_entity_poly.entity_id
_entity_poly.type
_entity_poly.pdbx_seq_one_letter_code
_entity_poly.pdbx_strand_id
1 'polypeptide(L)'
;MSPDVDLTAPKPGRHALRDRLLALDYRLFEFAAVRNWPAAEPVLPRLSRSANHGLLWFATAGVIAASRTPRGRRAAARGVASLALASATINTLGKRSVRRPRPVLDPVPAVRHLKRQPITTSFPSGHSASAAAFATGVAMESPTWGAVVAPVAFSVAMSRVYTGVHFPSDVLAGAALGVGAAFAVRGLVPTRDQVTLPPRPRADAPALPEGEGLVVVANTAAGSSDRVRALRDALPRAEVVECVPEDMPDELEKAAARARVLGVCGGDGTVNAAAEIAVRRRLPLAVLPGGTLNHFAHDLGVEDVRALGRAVQQGDAVRVDVGLFVCGEKQGVFVNTCSLGVYPELVRERDRWSHRIGSWPAGVLAALRVLRADRHPLEAELGGRARPLWLLFAGNGTYHRMGLAPARRKDLADGQLDVRVVHGGRRPALRLLAAALAGPLTRSPAHAAVQVRRLRLSGVAPGTLLAYDGEVIEVAGEVTLQKVPEALVVYRPLP
;
A
#
# COMPACT_ATOMS: atom_id res chain seq x y z
N MET A 1 -66.29 -7.11 34.23
CA MET A 1 -64.88 -7.38 34.59
C MET A 1 -64.02 -6.45 33.75
N SER A 2 -63.50 -5.38 34.37
CA SER A 2 -62.54 -4.45 33.75
C SER A 2 -61.15 -5.10 33.87
N PRO A 3 -60.28 -5.07 32.85
CA PRO A 3 -58.94 -5.63 32.98
C PRO A 3 -58.10 -4.75 33.90
N ASP A 4 -57.46 -5.38 34.89
CA ASP A 4 -56.56 -4.75 35.85
C ASP A 4 -55.42 -4.03 35.12
N VAL A 5 -55.38 -2.71 35.27
CA VAL A 5 -54.26 -1.88 34.84
C VAL A 5 -53.21 -1.88 35.94
N ASP A 6 -52.06 -2.49 35.66
CA ASP A 6 -50.90 -2.47 36.55
C ASP A 6 -50.32 -1.05 36.66
N LEU A 7 -50.58 -0.40 37.81
CA LEU A 7 -50.13 0.95 38.14
C LEU A 7 -48.68 1.02 38.64
N THR A 8 -47.97 -0.11 38.73
CA THR A 8 -46.57 -0.16 39.18
C THR A 8 -45.54 0.00 38.06
N ALA A 9 -45.98 -0.09 36.80
CA ALA A 9 -45.13 0.22 35.66
C ALA A 9 -44.87 1.73 35.58
N PRO A 10 -43.61 2.22 35.65
CA PRO A 10 -43.32 3.63 35.48
C PRO A 10 -43.79 4.05 34.08
N LYS A 11 -44.71 5.03 34.00
CA LYS A 11 -45.09 5.67 32.74
C LYS A 11 -43.80 6.13 32.07
N PRO A 12 -43.42 5.62 30.87
CA PRO A 12 -42.22 6.11 30.21
C PRO A 12 -42.42 7.61 30.00
N GLY A 13 -41.51 8.41 30.56
CA GLY A 13 -41.56 9.87 30.42
C GLY A 13 -41.66 10.22 28.94
N ARG A 14 -42.66 11.02 28.57
CA ARG A 14 -42.80 11.57 27.22
C ARG A 14 -41.57 12.43 26.94
N HIS A 15 -40.58 11.87 26.27
CA HIS A 15 -39.44 12.62 25.77
C HIS A 15 -39.93 13.37 24.52
N ALA A 16 -40.51 14.55 24.72
CA ALA A 16 -41.14 15.35 23.66
C ALA A 16 -40.27 15.51 22.39
N LEU A 17 -38.95 15.60 22.56
CA LEU A 17 -38.00 15.62 21.44
C LEU A 17 -37.90 14.29 20.69
N ARG A 18 -37.82 13.16 21.40
CA ARG A 18 -37.81 11.82 20.81
C ARG A 18 -39.11 11.54 20.05
N ASP A 19 -40.25 11.90 20.64
CA ASP A 19 -41.57 11.69 20.04
C ASP A 19 -41.74 12.55 18.78
N ARG A 20 -41.26 13.81 18.79
CA ARG A 20 -41.21 14.68 17.60
C ARG A 20 -40.31 14.12 16.50
N LEU A 21 -39.14 13.59 16.84
CA LEU A 21 -38.23 12.98 15.85
C LEU A 21 -38.83 11.72 15.22
N LEU A 22 -39.46 10.85 16.02
CA LEU A 22 -40.14 9.65 15.51
C LEU A 22 -41.33 10.02 14.61
N ALA A 23 -42.12 11.03 14.99
CA ALA A 23 -43.23 11.51 14.18
C ALA A 23 -42.76 12.11 12.84
N LEU A 24 -41.66 12.89 12.84
CA LEU A 24 -41.07 13.43 11.62
C LEU A 24 -40.55 12.32 10.71
N ASP A 25 -39.85 11.34 11.27
CA ASP A 25 -39.28 10.20 10.54
C ASP A 25 -40.36 9.33 9.90
N TYR A 26 -41.50 9.17 10.57
CA TYR A 26 -42.68 8.49 10.03
C TYR A 26 -43.33 9.29 8.89
N ARG A 27 -43.52 10.60 9.05
CA ARG A 27 -44.06 11.47 7.99
C ARG A 27 -43.20 11.47 6.72
N LEU A 28 -41.88 11.50 6.90
CA LEU A 28 -40.93 11.42 5.78
C LEU A 28 -40.99 10.06 5.08
N PHE A 29 -41.16 8.98 5.85
CA PHE A 29 -41.38 7.65 5.29
C PHE A 29 -42.69 7.58 4.49
N GLU A 30 -43.82 8.03 5.05
CA GLU A 30 -45.11 8.04 4.34
C GLU A 30 -45.07 8.89 3.07
N PHE A 31 -44.46 10.07 3.14
CA PHE A 31 -44.25 10.92 1.98
C PHE A 31 -43.51 10.17 0.86
N ALA A 32 -42.43 9.44 1.20
CA ALA A 32 -41.68 8.66 0.24
C ALA A 32 -42.45 7.41 -0.27
N ALA A 33 -43.27 6.79 0.59
CA ALA A 33 -44.07 5.61 0.27
C ALA A 33 -45.19 5.92 -0.72
N VAL A 34 -45.90 7.03 -0.52
CA VAL A 34 -47.08 7.45 -1.31
C VAL A 34 -46.67 8.11 -2.63
N ARG A 35 -45.48 8.73 -2.71
CA ARG A 35 -45.01 9.38 -3.94
C ARG A 35 -44.72 8.34 -5.03
N ASN A 36 -45.26 8.55 -6.23
CA ASN A 36 -44.93 7.73 -7.40
C ASN A 36 -43.86 8.36 -8.27
N TRP A 37 -42.77 7.61 -8.52
CA TRP A 37 -41.65 8.01 -9.37
C TRP A 37 -41.53 6.99 -10.51
N PRO A 38 -42.11 7.26 -11.69
CA PRO A 38 -42.25 6.30 -12.78
C PRO A 38 -40.91 5.67 -13.25
N ALA A 39 -39.84 6.47 -13.27
CA ALA A 39 -38.51 6.00 -13.64
C ALA A 39 -37.80 5.19 -12.52
N ALA A 40 -38.20 5.39 -11.26
CA ALA A 40 -37.55 4.79 -10.10
C ALA A 40 -38.17 3.43 -9.72
N GLU A 41 -39.45 3.23 -10.05
CA GLU A 41 -40.24 2.03 -9.74
C GLU A 41 -39.62 0.71 -10.26
N PRO A 42 -39.13 0.59 -11.51
CA PRO A 42 -38.46 -0.64 -11.96
C PRO A 42 -36.97 -0.71 -11.53
N VAL A 43 -36.33 0.44 -11.29
CA VAL A 43 -34.87 0.54 -11.09
C VAL A 43 -34.47 0.35 -9.63
N LEU A 44 -35.11 1.05 -8.68
CA LEU A 44 -34.71 1.05 -7.27
C LEU A 44 -34.86 -0.33 -6.59
N PRO A 45 -35.90 -1.15 -6.86
CA PRO A 45 -35.97 -2.51 -6.31
C PRO A 45 -34.89 -3.45 -6.89
N ARG A 46 -34.47 -3.26 -8.14
CA ARG A 46 -33.35 -4.00 -8.75
C ARG A 46 -32.02 -3.57 -8.15
N LEU A 47 -31.82 -2.26 -8.00
CA LEU A 47 -30.63 -1.69 -7.37
C LEU A 47 -30.48 -2.17 -5.93
N SER A 48 -31.57 -2.15 -5.13
CA SER A 48 -31.56 -2.66 -3.77
C SER A 48 -31.18 -4.14 -3.69
N ARG A 49 -31.55 -4.95 -4.69
CA ARG A 49 -31.15 -6.38 -4.75
C ARG A 49 -29.67 -6.54 -5.12
N SER A 50 -29.17 -5.75 -6.06
CA SER A 50 -27.75 -5.79 -6.47
C SER A 50 -26.80 -5.38 -5.34
N ALA A 51 -27.27 -4.54 -4.41
CA ALA A 51 -26.52 -4.12 -3.23
C ALA A 51 -26.48 -5.19 -2.12
N ASN A 52 -27.16 -6.33 -2.28
CA ASN A 52 -27.09 -7.41 -1.30
C ASN A 52 -25.69 -8.04 -1.26
N HIS A 53 -25.25 -8.41 -0.06
CA HIS A 53 -23.95 -9.02 0.21
C HIS A 53 -22.73 -8.20 -0.27
N GLY A 54 -22.92 -6.92 -0.60
CA GLY A 54 -21.87 -6.06 -1.11
C GLY A 54 -21.46 -6.31 -2.56
N LEU A 55 -22.19 -7.14 -3.31
CA LEU A 55 -21.82 -7.53 -4.70
C LEU A 55 -21.64 -6.32 -5.62
N LEU A 56 -22.58 -5.37 -5.58
CA LEU A 56 -22.49 -4.10 -6.33
C LEU A 56 -21.18 -3.35 -6.03
N TRP A 57 -20.75 -3.31 -4.77
CA TRP A 57 -19.56 -2.59 -4.34
C TRP A 57 -18.28 -3.31 -4.77
N PHE A 58 -18.25 -4.64 -4.69
CA PHE A 58 -17.13 -5.43 -5.22
C PHE A 58 -17.00 -5.31 -6.76
N ALA A 59 -18.11 -5.33 -7.49
CA ALA A 59 -18.10 -5.09 -8.93
C ALA A 59 -17.60 -3.67 -9.27
N THR A 60 -18.09 -2.65 -8.56
CA THR A 60 -17.63 -1.27 -8.70
C THR A 60 -16.14 -1.15 -8.40
N ALA A 61 -15.65 -1.79 -7.34
CA ALA A 61 -14.23 -1.83 -7.02
C ALA A 61 -13.40 -2.49 -8.14
N GLY A 62 -13.92 -3.57 -8.74
CA GLY A 62 -13.32 -4.23 -9.90
C GLY A 62 -13.19 -3.30 -11.10
N VAL A 63 -14.24 -2.56 -11.44
CA VAL A 63 -14.23 -1.55 -12.53
C VAL A 63 -13.22 -0.44 -12.26
N ILE A 64 -13.22 0.11 -11.03
CA ILE A 64 -12.25 1.15 -10.65
C ILE A 64 -10.81 0.60 -10.75
N ALA A 65 -10.57 -0.64 -10.30
CA ALA A 65 -9.26 -1.28 -10.38
C ALA A 65 -8.84 -1.57 -11.84
N ALA A 66 -9.80 -1.86 -12.73
CA ALA A 66 -9.57 -2.11 -14.16
C ALA A 66 -9.09 -0.86 -14.93
N SER A 67 -9.26 0.35 -14.37
CA SER A 67 -8.65 1.56 -14.93
C SER A 67 -7.12 1.52 -14.97
N ARG A 68 -6.48 0.54 -14.29
CA ARG A 68 -5.02 0.34 -14.19
C ARG A 68 -4.22 1.53 -13.67
N THR A 69 -4.87 2.60 -13.26
CA THR A 69 -4.21 3.74 -12.62
C THR A 69 -3.86 3.40 -11.17
N PRO A 70 -2.68 3.83 -10.67
CA PRO A 70 -2.33 3.67 -9.26
C PRO A 70 -3.36 4.30 -8.31
N ARG A 71 -3.97 5.43 -8.72
CA ARG A 71 -5.04 6.11 -7.97
C ARG A 71 -6.32 5.26 -7.89
N GLY A 72 -6.78 4.70 -9.01
CA GLY A 72 -7.97 3.84 -9.04
C GLY A 72 -7.82 2.60 -8.16
N ARG A 73 -6.70 1.88 -8.28
CA ARG A 73 -6.45 0.67 -7.46
C ARG A 73 -6.49 0.94 -5.96
N ARG A 74 -5.93 2.07 -5.51
CA ARG A 74 -5.98 2.48 -4.09
C ARG A 74 -7.39 2.88 -3.66
N ALA A 75 -8.11 3.63 -4.49
CA ALA A 75 -9.49 4.00 -4.21
C ALA A 75 -10.39 2.77 -4.05
N ALA A 76 -10.26 1.78 -4.95
CA ALA A 76 -10.96 0.50 -4.85
C ALA A 76 -10.61 -0.26 -3.55
N ALA A 77 -9.32 -0.38 -3.22
CA ALA A 77 -8.87 -1.06 -2.01
C ALA A 77 -9.39 -0.38 -0.73
N ARG A 78 -9.31 0.96 -0.65
CA ARG A 78 -9.84 1.71 0.51
C ARG A 78 -11.35 1.63 0.61
N GLY A 79 -12.06 1.71 -0.52
CA GLY A 79 -13.52 1.51 -0.56
C GLY A 79 -13.90 0.15 0.01
N VAL A 80 -13.25 -0.93 -0.43
CA VAL A 80 -13.49 -2.30 0.07
C VAL A 80 -13.13 -2.45 1.55
N ALA A 81 -12.01 -1.90 2.00
CA ALA A 81 -11.62 -1.93 3.41
C ALA A 81 -12.63 -1.20 4.31
N SER A 82 -13.12 -0.04 3.87
CA SER A 82 -14.14 0.75 4.57
C SER A 82 -15.48 0.01 4.63
N LEU A 83 -15.89 -0.59 3.52
CA LEU A 83 -17.07 -1.46 3.43
C LEU A 83 -16.99 -2.65 4.41
N ALA A 84 -15.84 -3.32 4.44
CA ALA A 84 -15.62 -4.47 5.32
C ALA A 84 -15.71 -4.07 6.80
N LEU A 85 -15.06 -2.96 7.18
CA LEU A 85 -15.12 -2.43 8.54
C LEU A 85 -16.56 -2.06 8.93
N ALA A 86 -17.27 -1.29 8.10
CA ALA A 86 -18.65 -0.92 8.36
C ALA A 86 -19.57 -2.16 8.52
N SER A 87 -19.39 -3.16 7.66
CA SER A 87 -20.17 -4.41 7.71
C SER A 87 -19.90 -5.20 8.98
N ALA A 88 -18.64 -5.26 9.42
CA ALA A 88 -18.26 -5.90 10.67
C ALA A 88 -18.88 -5.18 11.87
N THR A 89 -18.76 -3.84 11.95
CA THR A 89 -19.31 -3.02 13.04
C THR A 89 -20.83 -3.16 13.16
N ILE A 90 -21.56 -3.19 12.05
CA ILE A 90 -23.02 -3.30 12.07
C ILE A 90 -23.48 -4.68 12.53
N ASN A 91 -22.82 -5.73 12.07
CA ASN A 91 -23.22 -7.10 12.40
C ASN A 91 -22.85 -7.46 13.85
N THR A 92 -21.82 -6.86 14.42
CA THR A 92 -21.38 -7.14 15.81
C THR A 92 -22.05 -6.22 16.83
N LEU A 93 -22.06 -4.91 16.58
CA LEU A 93 -22.50 -3.90 17.53
C LEU A 93 -23.86 -3.31 17.14
N GLY A 94 -24.00 -2.88 15.89
CA GLY A 94 -25.16 -2.07 15.46
C GLY A 94 -26.51 -2.79 15.59
N LYS A 95 -26.61 -4.05 15.14
CA LYS A 95 -27.87 -4.82 15.19
C LYS A 95 -28.33 -5.14 16.62
N ARG A 96 -27.45 -5.03 17.60
CA ARG A 96 -27.75 -5.29 19.02
C ARG A 96 -28.08 -4.01 19.80
N SER A 97 -27.89 -2.82 19.21
CA SER A 97 -28.02 -1.54 19.91
C SER A 97 -29.46 -1.09 20.13
N VAL A 98 -30.33 -1.19 19.12
CA VAL A 98 -31.72 -0.71 19.21
C VAL A 98 -32.67 -1.72 18.57
N ARG A 99 -33.62 -2.24 19.36
CA ARG A 99 -34.71 -3.09 18.86
C ARG A 99 -35.82 -2.23 18.28
N ARG A 100 -35.59 -1.66 17.11
CA ARG A 100 -36.59 -0.91 16.36
C ARG A 100 -37.39 -1.83 15.43
N PRO A 101 -38.74 -1.78 15.44
CA PRO A 101 -39.56 -2.48 14.45
C PRO A 101 -39.39 -1.86 13.05
N ARG A 102 -39.61 -2.66 12.00
CA ARG A 102 -39.59 -2.17 10.61
C ARG A 102 -40.84 -1.35 10.28
N PRO A 103 -40.80 -0.47 9.27
CA PRO A 103 -41.99 0.24 8.81
C PRO A 103 -43.11 -0.73 8.41
N VAL A 104 -44.35 -0.32 8.63
CA VAL A 104 -45.53 -1.04 8.13
C VAL A 104 -45.62 -0.81 6.63
N LEU A 105 -45.93 -1.86 5.87
CA LEU A 105 -45.90 -1.86 4.41
C LEU A 105 -47.22 -1.40 3.77
N ASP A 106 -48.30 -1.26 4.53
CA ASP A 106 -49.62 -0.83 4.04
C ASP A 106 -49.60 0.42 3.12
N PRO A 107 -48.80 1.48 3.39
CA PRO A 107 -48.72 2.63 2.50
C PRO A 107 -47.80 2.44 1.28
N VAL A 108 -47.10 1.30 1.15
CA VAL A 108 -46.13 1.02 0.08
C VAL A 108 -46.80 0.15 -1.01
N PRO A 109 -46.76 0.56 -2.29
CA PRO A 109 -47.28 -0.25 -3.39
C PRO A 109 -46.62 -1.63 -3.46
N ALA A 110 -47.42 -2.69 -3.64
CA ALA A 110 -46.96 -4.08 -3.63
C ALA A 110 -45.84 -4.39 -4.64
N VAL A 111 -45.82 -3.69 -5.79
CA VAL A 111 -44.77 -3.80 -6.82
C VAL A 111 -43.38 -3.37 -6.32
N ARG A 112 -43.31 -2.57 -5.25
CA ARG A 112 -42.06 -2.09 -4.63
C ARG A 112 -41.57 -3.01 -3.51
N HIS A 113 -42.39 -3.96 -3.07
CA HIS A 113 -42.03 -4.88 -2.00
C HIS A 113 -40.88 -5.79 -2.44
N LEU A 114 -39.94 -5.99 -1.52
CA LEU A 114 -38.90 -7.00 -1.72
C LEU A 114 -39.53 -8.39 -1.60
N LYS A 115 -39.13 -9.31 -2.49
CA LYS A 115 -39.59 -10.72 -2.48
C LYS A 115 -39.35 -11.43 -1.14
N ARG A 116 -38.32 -11.02 -0.38
CA ARG A 116 -38.01 -11.55 0.94
C ARG A 116 -37.81 -10.41 1.92
N GLN A 117 -38.70 -10.31 2.90
CA GLN A 117 -38.61 -9.29 3.94
C GLN A 117 -37.58 -9.70 5.01
N PRO A 118 -36.72 -8.78 5.49
CA PRO A 118 -35.75 -9.12 6.52
C PRO A 118 -36.42 -9.27 7.89
N ILE A 119 -36.20 -10.40 8.55
CA ILE A 119 -36.74 -10.72 9.90
C ILE A 119 -35.97 -10.06 11.06
N THR A 120 -34.91 -9.29 10.77
CA THR A 120 -34.05 -8.65 11.77
C THR A 120 -34.46 -7.19 12.01
N THR A 121 -33.93 -6.57 13.08
CA THR A 121 -34.19 -5.17 13.46
C THR A 121 -33.97 -4.19 12.30
N SER A 122 -34.73 -3.09 12.30
CA SER A 122 -34.61 -2.05 11.26
C SER A 122 -33.40 -1.15 11.47
N PHE A 123 -32.91 -1.00 12.70
CA PHE A 123 -31.83 -0.07 13.03
C PHE A 123 -30.49 -0.77 13.30
N PRO A 124 -29.35 -0.23 12.82
CA PRO A 124 -29.20 0.75 11.73
C PRO A 124 -29.24 0.07 10.35
N SER A 125 -29.40 0.86 9.27
CA SER A 125 -29.43 0.32 7.91
C SER A 125 -28.04 -0.14 7.44
N GLY A 126 -27.85 -1.47 7.32
CA GLY A 126 -26.61 -2.08 6.84
C GLY A 126 -26.23 -1.66 5.41
N HIS A 127 -27.20 -1.69 4.47
CA HIS A 127 -26.96 -1.28 3.08
C HIS A 127 -26.52 0.18 2.95
N SER A 128 -27.14 1.07 3.74
CA SER A 128 -26.81 2.50 3.72
C SER A 128 -25.42 2.75 4.27
N ALA A 129 -25.03 2.05 5.33
CA ALA A 129 -23.69 2.12 5.88
C ALA A 129 -22.62 1.56 4.93
N SER A 130 -22.88 0.40 4.31
CA SER A 130 -22.01 -0.18 3.29
C SER A 130 -21.80 0.77 2.11
N ALA A 131 -22.88 1.39 1.62
CA ALA A 131 -22.86 2.35 0.53
C ALA A 131 -22.04 3.61 0.88
N ALA A 132 -22.32 4.21 2.03
CA ALA A 132 -21.63 5.41 2.50
C ALA A 132 -20.14 5.14 2.80
N ALA A 133 -19.81 4.00 3.41
CA ALA A 133 -18.44 3.62 3.71
C ALA A 133 -17.61 3.43 2.43
N PHE A 134 -18.16 2.71 1.45
CA PHE A 134 -17.47 2.49 0.18
C PHE A 134 -17.26 3.81 -0.58
N ALA A 135 -18.33 4.61 -0.77
CA ALA A 135 -18.26 5.87 -1.50
C ALA A 135 -17.29 6.86 -0.85
N THR A 136 -17.34 7.01 0.48
CA THR A 136 -16.44 7.89 1.23
C THR A 136 -14.99 7.40 1.13
N GLY A 137 -14.76 6.09 1.28
CA GLY A 137 -13.42 5.50 1.15
C GLY A 137 -12.79 5.70 -0.23
N VAL A 138 -13.60 5.59 -1.30
CA VAL A 138 -13.18 5.89 -2.69
C VAL A 138 -12.87 7.38 -2.85
N ALA A 139 -13.77 8.26 -2.39
CA ALA A 139 -13.62 9.72 -2.53
C ALA A 139 -12.35 10.25 -1.85
N MET A 140 -11.93 9.65 -0.73
CA MET A 140 -10.70 9.99 -0.02
C MET A 140 -9.40 9.69 -0.80
N GLU A 141 -9.43 8.81 -1.81
CA GLU A 141 -8.26 8.53 -2.67
C GLU A 141 -8.38 9.14 -4.07
N SER A 142 -9.62 9.33 -4.54
CA SER A 142 -9.90 9.88 -5.85
C SER A 142 -11.23 10.64 -5.80
N PRO A 143 -11.20 11.99 -5.75
CA PRO A 143 -12.40 12.80 -5.78
C PRO A 143 -13.25 12.55 -7.03
N THR A 144 -12.62 12.29 -8.18
CA THR A 144 -13.29 11.98 -9.45
C THR A 144 -14.09 10.69 -9.39
N TRP A 145 -13.48 9.57 -8.95
CA TRP A 145 -14.22 8.33 -8.75
C TRP A 145 -15.25 8.44 -7.62
N GLY A 146 -14.95 9.20 -6.57
CA GLY A 146 -15.90 9.51 -5.51
C GLY A 146 -17.17 10.19 -6.02
N ALA A 147 -17.03 11.20 -6.89
CA ALA A 147 -18.16 11.89 -7.51
C ALA A 147 -19.02 10.97 -8.40
N VAL A 148 -18.41 9.95 -9.03
CA VAL A 148 -19.14 8.95 -9.82
C VAL A 148 -19.89 7.95 -8.92
N VAL A 149 -19.27 7.52 -7.82
CA VAL A 149 -19.83 6.49 -6.93
C VAL A 149 -20.88 7.06 -5.97
N ALA A 150 -20.76 8.34 -5.57
CA ALA A 150 -21.66 8.97 -4.60
C ALA A 150 -23.15 8.95 -5.00
N PRO A 151 -23.54 9.27 -6.25
CA PRO A 151 -24.92 9.14 -6.70
C PRO A 151 -25.46 7.71 -6.57
N VAL A 152 -24.66 6.69 -6.92
CA VAL A 152 -25.05 5.28 -6.80
C VAL A 152 -25.27 4.90 -5.33
N ALA A 153 -24.37 5.32 -4.43
CA ALA A 153 -24.50 5.10 -3.00
C ALA A 153 -25.74 5.78 -2.40
N PHE A 154 -26.02 7.00 -2.83
CA PHE A 154 -27.24 7.72 -2.45
C PHE A 154 -28.49 7.00 -2.94
N SER A 155 -28.53 6.56 -4.20
CA SER A 155 -29.66 5.80 -4.75
C SER A 155 -29.89 4.46 -4.02
N VAL A 156 -28.82 3.74 -3.66
CA VAL A 156 -28.92 2.51 -2.85
C VAL A 156 -29.51 2.81 -1.48
N ALA A 157 -29.05 3.86 -0.80
CA ALA A 157 -29.56 4.28 0.50
C ALA A 157 -31.05 4.66 0.42
N MET A 158 -31.44 5.50 -0.55
CA MET A 158 -32.83 5.93 -0.74
C MET A 158 -33.76 4.79 -1.15
N SER A 159 -33.26 3.80 -1.90
CA SER A 159 -34.05 2.62 -2.27
C SER A 159 -34.58 1.85 -1.05
N ARG A 160 -33.90 1.95 0.11
CA ARG A 160 -34.31 1.28 1.35
C ARG A 160 -35.51 1.96 2.01
N VAL A 161 -35.63 3.28 1.88
CA VAL A 161 -36.84 4.01 2.29
C VAL A 161 -37.96 3.70 1.30
N TYR A 162 -37.66 3.79 0.00
CA TYR A 162 -38.63 3.61 -1.09
C TYR A 162 -39.27 2.21 -1.11
N THR A 163 -38.52 1.16 -0.75
CA THR A 163 -39.02 -0.23 -0.70
C THR A 163 -39.72 -0.59 0.61
N GLY A 164 -39.85 0.36 1.55
CA GLY A 164 -40.61 0.14 2.78
C GLY A 164 -39.83 -0.53 3.92
N VAL A 165 -38.55 -0.81 3.76
CA VAL A 165 -37.83 -1.70 4.69
C VAL A 165 -37.07 -0.99 5.80
N HIS A 166 -36.87 0.33 5.69
CA HIS A 166 -36.20 1.18 6.69
C HIS A 166 -36.82 2.57 6.73
N PHE A 167 -36.76 3.21 7.90
CA PHE A 167 -37.08 4.63 8.04
C PHE A 167 -35.90 5.51 7.58
N PRO A 168 -36.15 6.77 7.19
CA PRO A 168 -35.07 7.73 6.85
C PRO A 168 -33.98 7.83 7.91
N SER A 169 -34.32 7.85 9.21
CA SER A 169 -33.33 7.90 10.28
C SER A 169 -32.47 6.63 10.39
N ASP A 170 -33.00 5.44 10.03
CA ASP A 170 -32.19 4.21 9.97
C ASP A 170 -31.12 4.32 8.88
N VAL A 171 -31.47 4.97 7.76
CA VAL A 171 -30.60 5.23 6.62
C VAL A 171 -29.54 6.26 6.98
N LEU A 172 -29.92 7.37 7.62
CA LEU A 172 -28.99 8.40 8.08
C LEU A 172 -28.01 7.87 9.12
N ALA A 173 -28.49 7.12 10.12
CA ALA A 173 -27.63 6.49 11.13
C ALA A 173 -26.68 5.45 10.50
N GLY A 174 -27.18 4.65 9.55
CA GLY A 174 -26.36 3.74 8.77
C GLY A 174 -25.27 4.49 8.01
N ALA A 175 -25.64 5.53 7.26
CA ALA A 175 -24.69 6.34 6.49
C ALA A 175 -23.61 6.98 7.39
N ALA A 176 -24.00 7.55 8.55
CA ALA A 176 -23.07 8.13 9.51
C ALA A 176 -22.06 7.10 10.05
N LEU A 177 -22.52 5.89 10.40
CA LEU A 177 -21.64 4.78 10.80
C LEU A 177 -20.69 4.37 9.66
N GLY A 178 -21.19 4.34 8.42
CA GLY A 178 -20.38 4.04 7.24
C GLY A 178 -19.28 5.07 7.00
N VAL A 179 -19.62 6.37 7.08
CA VAL A 179 -18.65 7.47 7.00
C VAL A 179 -17.63 7.36 8.12
N GLY A 180 -18.07 7.12 9.36
CA GLY A 180 -17.18 6.90 10.51
C GLY A 180 -16.20 5.75 10.30
N ALA A 181 -16.65 4.63 9.74
CA ALA A 181 -15.78 3.51 9.38
C ALA A 181 -14.73 3.90 8.32
N ALA A 182 -15.11 4.68 7.30
CA ALA A 182 -14.17 5.19 6.31
C ALA A 182 -13.10 6.10 6.93
N PHE A 183 -13.49 6.99 7.87
CA PHE A 183 -12.54 7.81 8.62
C PHE A 183 -11.64 6.99 9.55
N ALA A 184 -12.16 5.93 10.18
CA ALA A 184 -11.35 5.01 10.97
C ALA A 184 -10.30 4.30 10.09
N VAL A 185 -10.70 3.82 8.90
CA VAL A 185 -9.75 3.27 7.91
C VAL A 185 -8.73 4.32 7.48
N ARG A 186 -9.12 5.59 7.28
CA ARG A 186 -8.18 6.69 6.99
C ARG A 186 -7.17 6.91 8.12
N GLY A 187 -7.58 6.76 9.38
CA GLY A 187 -6.67 6.84 10.53
C GLY A 187 -5.68 5.66 10.58
N LEU A 188 -6.12 4.46 10.21
CA LEU A 188 -5.28 3.26 10.17
C LEU A 188 -4.37 3.21 8.92
N VAL A 189 -4.85 3.75 7.81
CA VAL A 189 -4.20 3.77 6.50
C VAL A 189 -4.31 5.18 5.92
N PRO A 190 -3.31 6.05 6.17
CA PRO A 190 -3.27 7.43 5.69
C PRO A 190 -3.57 7.60 4.20
N THR A 191 -4.27 8.68 3.83
CA THR A 191 -4.45 9.11 2.44
C THR A 191 -3.14 9.59 1.83
N ARG A 192 -2.99 9.53 0.50
CA ARG A 192 -1.83 10.12 -0.20
C ARG A 192 -1.63 11.60 0.18
N ASP A 193 -2.71 12.35 0.33
CA ASP A 193 -2.65 13.78 0.63
C ASP A 193 -2.19 14.05 2.08
N GLN A 194 -2.33 13.07 2.97
CA GLN A 194 -1.73 13.10 4.32
C GLN A 194 -0.25 12.66 4.32
N VAL A 195 0.27 12.17 3.19
CA VAL A 195 1.69 11.89 3.03
C VAL A 195 2.35 13.16 2.52
N THR A 196 2.69 14.06 3.45
CA THR A 196 3.70 15.09 3.17
C THR A 196 4.99 14.36 2.80
N LEU A 197 5.40 14.49 1.54
CA LEU A 197 6.73 14.05 1.13
C LEU A 197 7.73 15.04 1.72
N PRO A 198 8.72 14.59 2.49
CA PRO A 198 9.74 15.49 3.00
C PRO A 198 10.43 16.20 1.82
N PRO A 199 10.76 17.49 1.98
CA PRO A 199 11.54 18.21 0.99
C PRO A 199 12.87 17.49 0.81
N ARG A 200 13.17 17.11 -0.44
CA ARG A 200 14.44 16.46 -0.78
C ARG A 200 15.45 17.55 -1.18
N PRO A 201 16.73 17.44 -0.81
CA PRO A 201 17.73 18.41 -1.24
C PRO A 201 17.76 18.43 -2.78
N ARG A 202 17.43 19.59 -3.38
CA ARG A 202 17.56 19.75 -4.83
C ARG A 202 19.04 19.65 -5.20
N ALA A 203 19.30 19.05 -6.34
CA ALA A 203 20.65 18.92 -6.87
C ALA A 203 20.71 19.62 -8.22
N ASP A 204 21.81 20.31 -8.48
CA ASP A 204 22.13 20.77 -9.83
C ASP A 204 22.50 19.55 -10.68
N ALA A 205 21.72 19.32 -11.73
CA ALA A 205 21.99 18.32 -12.75
C ALA A 205 21.84 18.95 -14.14
N PRO A 206 22.61 18.48 -15.14
CA PRO A 206 22.58 19.08 -16.45
C PRO A 206 21.25 18.84 -17.17
N ALA A 207 20.54 19.91 -17.54
CA ALA A 207 19.38 19.79 -18.43
C ALA A 207 19.81 19.25 -19.81
N LEU A 208 19.17 18.18 -20.28
CA LEU A 208 19.44 17.54 -21.57
C LEU A 208 18.16 17.53 -22.43
N PRO A 209 17.82 18.64 -23.14
CA PRO A 209 16.54 18.80 -23.86
C PRO A 209 16.23 17.69 -24.88
N GLU A 210 17.27 17.21 -25.57
CA GLU A 210 17.17 16.10 -26.55
C GLU A 210 17.87 14.83 -26.06
N GLY A 211 18.43 14.83 -24.83
CA GLY A 211 19.16 13.69 -24.26
C GLY A 211 20.65 13.61 -24.62
N GLU A 212 21.24 14.64 -25.22
CA GLU A 212 22.66 14.63 -25.59
C GLU A 212 23.56 14.48 -24.36
N GLY A 213 24.42 13.45 -24.34
CA GLY A 213 25.28 13.12 -23.20
C GLY A 213 24.63 12.21 -22.14
N LEU A 214 23.37 11.80 -22.33
CA LEU A 214 22.76 10.69 -21.59
C LEU A 214 23.14 9.36 -22.26
N VAL A 215 23.73 8.44 -21.49
CA VAL A 215 23.98 7.07 -21.96
C VAL A 215 23.21 6.10 -21.07
N VAL A 216 22.21 5.43 -21.63
CA VAL A 216 21.32 4.51 -20.90
C VAL A 216 21.69 3.07 -21.20
N VAL A 217 21.98 2.29 -20.16
CA VAL A 217 22.14 0.84 -20.30
C VAL A 217 20.85 0.13 -19.90
N ALA A 218 20.30 -0.66 -20.81
CA ALA A 218 19.01 -1.32 -20.67
C ALA A 218 19.18 -2.84 -20.59
N ASN A 219 18.66 -3.43 -19.51
CA ASN A 219 18.63 -4.87 -19.31
C ASN A 219 17.53 -5.50 -20.18
N THR A 220 17.92 -6.25 -21.19
CA THR A 220 17.00 -6.93 -22.13
C THR A 220 16.09 -7.96 -21.45
N ALA A 221 16.57 -8.64 -20.40
CA ALA A 221 15.79 -9.64 -19.65
C ALA A 221 14.70 -9.02 -18.75
N ALA A 222 14.72 -7.70 -18.56
CA ALA A 222 13.72 -6.99 -17.77
C ALA A 222 12.46 -6.60 -18.56
N GLY A 223 12.34 -6.95 -19.85
CA GLY A 223 11.21 -6.47 -20.67
C GLY A 223 11.28 -4.96 -20.93
N SER A 224 12.49 -4.46 -21.15
CA SER A 224 12.82 -3.04 -21.30
C SER A 224 12.58 -2.48 -22.71
N SER A 225 12.30 -3.33 -23.71
CA SER A 225 12.23 -2.96 -25.14
C SER A 225 11.26 -1.82 -25.45
N ASP A 226 10.02 -1.88 -24.97
CA ASP A 226 9.01 -0.84 -25.19
C ASP A 226 9.42 0.49 -24.55
N ARG A 227 10.10 0.42 -23.40
CA ARG A 227 10.56 1.60 -22.66
C ARG A 227 11.77 2.24 -23.33
N VAL A 228 12.69 1.42 -23.84
CA VAL A 228 13.82 1.89 -24.65
C VAL A 228 13.32 2.60 -25.90
N ARG A 229 12.33 2.04 -26.61
CA ARG A 229 11.73 2.68 -27.78
C ARG A 229 11.12 4.04 -27.42
N ALA A 230 10.27 4.07 -26.39
CA ALA A 230 9.67 5.31 -25.93
C ALA A 230 10.71 6.34 -25.44
N LEU A 231 11.84 5.89 -24.88
CA LEU A 231 12.93 6.76 -24.46
C LEU A 231 13.63 7.40 -25.66
N ARG A 232 13.92 6.61 -26.71
CA ARG A 232 14.47 7.13 -27.97
C ARG A 232 13.53 8.15 -28.62
N ASP A 233 12.22 7.96 -28.53
CA ASP A 233 11.24 8.92 -29.03
C ASP A 233 11.22 10.23 -28.21
N ALA A 234 11.39 10.14 -26.89
CA ALA A 234 11.35 11.29 -25.98
C ALA A 234 12.69 12.07 -25.93
N LEU A 235 13.81 11.37 -26.09
CA LEU A 235 15.18 11.88 -25.99
C LEU A 235 16.01 11.33 -27.16
N PRO A 236 15.86 11.91 -28.38
CA PRO A 236 16.40 11.33 -29.61
C PRO A 236 17.93 11.32 -29.71
N ARG A 237 18.63 12.17 -28.94
CA ARG A 237 20.10 12.19 -28.84
C ARG A 237 20.66 11.37 -27.67
N ALA A 238 19.81 10.68 -26.92
CA ALA A 238 20.27 9.77 -25.87
C ALA A 238 20.88 8.50 -26.51
N GLU A 239 22.05 8.11 -26.04
CA GLU A 239 22.65 6.84 -26.41
C GLU A 239 22.01 5.73 -25.58
N VAL A 240 21.55 4.64 -26.22
CA VAL A 240 20.95 3.51 -25.50
C VAL A 240 21.65 2.22 -25.90
N VAL A 241 22.26 1.56 -24.92
CA VAL A 241 22.93 0.27 -25.03
C VAL A 241 22.03 -0.80 -24.41
N GLU A 242 21.63 -1.78 -25.21
CA GLU A 242 20.83 -2.92 -24.75
C GLU A 242 21.75 -4.13 -24.57
N CYS A 243 21.76 -4.75 -23.40
CA CYS A 243 22.61 -5.91 -23.12
C CYS A 243 21.90 -6.96 -22.27
N VAL A 244 22.48 -8.15 -22.21
CA VAL A 244 22.01 -9.23 -21.33
C VAL A 244 22.50 -8.99 -19.89
N PRO A 245 21.86 -9.59 -18.87
CA PRO A 245 22.24 -9.38 -17.47
C PRO A 245 23.71 -9.63 -17.16
N GLU A 246 24.36 -10.59 -17.82
CA GLU A 246 25.77 -10.93 -17.58
C GLU A 246 26.72 -9.79 -17.98
N ASP A 247 26.41 -9.07 -19.05
CA ASP A 247 27.25 -7.97 -19.58
C ASP A 247 26.95 -6.61 -18.92
N MET A 248 25.89 -6.53 -18.10
CA MET A 248 25.45 -5.27 -17.48
C MET A 248 26.56 -4.53 -16.72
N PRO A 249 27.40 -5.18 -15.88
CA PRO A 249 28.46 -4.47 -15.16
C PRO A 249 29.47 -3.80 -16.09
N ASP A 250 29.90 -4.51 -17.14
CA ASP A 250 30.89 -4.02 -18.10
C ASP A 250 30.31 -2.91 -18.98
N GLU A 251 29.08 -3.05 -19.45
CA GLU A 251 28.41 -2.02 -20.26
C GLU A 251 28.11 -0.76 -19.46
N LEU A 252 27.77 -0.89 -18.17
CA LEU A 252 27.60 0.28 -17.28
C LEU A 252 28.92 1.03 -17.07
N GLU A 253 30.05 0.34 -16.94
CA GLU A 253 31.37 0.98 -16.84
C GLU A 253 31.76 1.70 -18.14
N LYS A 254 31.58 1.03 -19.28
CA LYS A 254 31.82 1.65 -20.60
C LYS A 254 30.94 2.89 -20.78
N ALA A 255 29.65 2.81 -20.41
CA ALA A 255 28.72 3.92 -20.47
C ALA A 255 29.18 5.07 -19.57
N ALA A 256 29.50 4.79 -18.32
CA ALA A 256 29.94 5.80 -17.36
C ALA A 256 31.24 6.51 -17.77
N ALA A 257 32.12 5.86 -18.54
CA ALA A 257 33.36 6.48 -19.01
C ALA A 257 33.13 7.63 -20.01
N ARG A 258 32.01 7.64 -20.75
CA ARG A 258 31.70 8.65 -21.78
C ARG A 258 30.44 9.48 -21.50
N ALA A 259 29.64 9.06 -20.53
CA ALA A 259 28.39 9.71 -20.19
C ALA A 259 28.60 11.01 -19.40
N ARG A 260 27.82 12.04 -19.73
CA ARG A 260 27.59 13.19 -18.84
C ARG A 260 26.57 12.85 -17.76
N VAL A 261 25.60 11.99 -18.11
CA VAL A 261 24.58 11.43 -17.23
C VAL A 261 24.48 9.93 -17.49
N LEU A 262 24.65 9.12 -16.45
CA LEU A 262 24.46 7.67 -16.56
C LEU A 262 22.98 7.36 -16.45
N GLY A 263 22.44 6.58 -17.38
CA GLY A 263 21.09 6.08 -17.35
C GLY A 263 21.04 4.56 -17.19
N VAL A 264 19.98 4.07 -16.55
CA VAL A 264 19.74 2.63 -16.42
C VAL A 264 18.26 2.30 -16.61
N CYS A 265 17.98 1.23 -17.34
CA CYS A 265 16.65 0.65 -17.46
C CYS A 265 16.68 -0.83 -17.05
N GLY A 266 16.15 -1.15 -15.87
CA GLY A 266 16.19 -2.51 -15.35
C GLY A 266 15.47 -2.71 -14.03
N GLY A 267 15.68 -3.86 -13.39
CA GLY A 267 15.19 -4.14 -12.04
C GLY A 267 16.07 -3.54 -10.95
N ASP A 268 15.73 -3.79 -9.68
CA ASP A 268 16.43 -3.19 -8.53
C ASP A 268 17.94 -3.51 -8.49
N GLY A 269 18.36 -4.73 -8.86
CA GLY A 269 19.79 -5.10 -8.92
C GLY A 269 20.55 -4.35 -10.02
N THR A 270 19.96 -4.24 -11.22
CA THR A 270 20.54 -3.44 -12.32
C THR A 270 20.68 -1.97 -11.93
N VAL A 271 19.67 -1.42 -11.24
CA VAL A 271 19.70 -0.04 -10.73
C VAL A 271 20.77 0.13 -9.65
N ASN A 272 20.96 -0.87 -8.79
CA ASN A 272 22.00 -0.84 -7.77
C ASN A 272 23.40 -0.80 -8.38
N ALA A 273 23.70 -1.66 -9.35
CA ALA A 273 24.97 -1.67 -10.07
C ALA A 273 25.27 -0.31 -10.71
N ALA A 274 24.27 0.29 -11.36
CA ALA A 274 24.41 1.62 -11.95
C ALA A 274 24.62 2.71 -10.87
N ALA A 275 23.94 2.61 -9.73
CA ALA A 275 24.11 3.54 -8.61
C ALA A 275 25.50 3.46 -7.99
N GLU A 276 26.07 2.27 -7.84
CA GLU A 276 27.45 2.11 -7.35
C GLU A 276 28.46 2.82 -8.26
N ILE A 277 28.35 2.61 -9.58
CA ILE A 277 29.20 3.25 -10.58
C ILE A 277 28.98 4.78 -10.57
N ALA A 278 27.73 5.24 -10.50
CA ALA A 278 27.40 6.66 -10.45
C ALA A 278 27.98 7.35 -9.21
N VAL A 279 27.93 6.71 -8.03
CA VAL A 279 28.57 7.23 -6.82
C VAL A 279 30.08 7.29 -6.99
N ARG A 280 30.71 6.21 -7.48
CA ARG A 280 32.16 6.13 -7.68
C ARG A 280 32.68 7.18 -8.67
N ARG A 281 31.96 7.37 -9.79
CA ARG A 281 32.32 8.29 -10.88
C ARG A 281 31.77 9.71 -10.69
N ARG A 282 30.95 9.94 -9.66
CA ARG A 282 30.24 11.19 -9.36
C ARG A 282 29.36 11.68 -10.52
N LEU A 283 28.65 10.75 -11.16
CA LEU A 283 27.73 11.04 -12.25
C LEU A 283 26.28 11.17 -11.74
N PRO A 284 25.49 12.10 -12.27
CA PRO A 284 24.04 12.08 -12.12
C PRO A 284 23.46 10.79 -12.73
N LEU A 285 22.45 10.22 -12.07
CA LEU A 285 21.80 8.98 -12.48
C LEU A 285 20.37 9.21 -12.96
N ALA A 286 20.02 8.67 -14.12
CA ALA A 286 18.66 8.60 -14.65
C ALA A 286 18.14 7.16 -14.54
N VAL A 287 17.04 6.93 -13.80
CA VAL A 287 16.53 5.58 -13.53
C VAL A 287 15.19 5.37 -14.20
N LEU A 288 15.11 4.34 -15.04
CA LEU A 288 13.87 3.90 -15.68
C LEU A 288 13.46 2.52 -15.14
N PRO A 289 12.21 2.36 -14.64
CA PRO A 289 11.77 1.09 -14.10
C PRO A 289 11.64 0.04 -15.21
N GLY A 290 12.42 -1.04 -15.13
CA GLY A 290 12.35 -2.17 -16.06
C GLY A 290 11.89 -3.46 -15.39
N GLY A 291 12.19 -3.71 -14.11
CA GLY A 291 11.90 -4.97 -13.44
C GLY A 291 10.48 -5.12 -12.86
N THR A 292 10.30 -6.14 -12.02
CA THR A 292 8.99 -6.47 -11.41
C THR A 292 8.60 -5.56 -10.25
N LEU A 293 9.58 -5.14 -9.43
CA LEU A 293 9.34 -4.43 -8.17
C LEU A 293 9.69 -2.94 -8.23
N ASN A 294 10.83 -2.59 -8.85
CA ASN A 294 11.27 -1.21 -9.15
C ASN A 294 11.13 -0.25 -7.96
N HIS A 295 11.53 -0.70 -6.78
CA HIS A 295 11.31 0.04 -5.53
C HIS A 295 11.95 1.42 -5.59
N PHE A 296 13.20 1.50 -6.07
CA PHE A 296 13.93 2.77 -6.13
C PHE A 296 13.30 3.77 -7.11
N ALA A 297 12.97 3.34 -8.33
CA ALA A 297 12.33 4.19 -9.34
C ALA A 297 10.97 4.74 -8.85
N HIS A 298 10.18 3.89 -8.18
CA HIS A 298 8.91 4.30 -7.61
C HIS A 298 9.06 5.26 -6.41
N ASP A 299 10.08 5.10 -5.57
CA ASP A 299 10.36 6.04 -4.47
C ASP A 299 10.85 7.41 -4.99
N LEU A 300 11.49 7.44 -6.17
CA LEU A 300 11.80 8.67 -6.91
C LEU A 300 10.55 9.32 -7.52
N GLY A 301 9.48 8.55 -7.73
CA GLY A 301 8.28 9.01 -8.44
C GLY A 301 8.40 8.94 -9.96
N VAL A 302 9.38 8.18 -10.46
CA VAL A 302 9.54 7.88 -11.89
C VAL A 302 8.77 6.60 -12.19
N GLU A 303 7.56 6.75 -12.74
CA GLU A 303 6.70 5.61 -13.10
C GLU A 303 6.83 5.22 -14.58
N ASP A 304 7.20 6.17 -15.45
CA ASP A 304 7.28 6.00 -16.89
C ASP A 304 8.36 6.87 -17.54
N VAL A 305 8.52 6.69 -18.86
CA VAL A 305 9.47 7.42 -19.68
C VAL A 305 9.14 8.91 -19.76
N ARG A 306 7.87 9.30 -19.77
CA ARG A 306 7.47 10.71 -19.86
C ARG A 306 7.87 11.48 -18.61
N ALA A 307 7.74 10.84 -17.44
CA ALA A 307 8.18 11.39 -16.17
C ALA A 307 9.71 11.58 -16.18
N LEU A 308 10.47 10.53 -16.53
CA LEU A 308 11.92 10.62 -16.59
C LEU A 308 12.40 11.64 -17.63
N GLY A 309 11.82 11.60 -18.84
CA GLY A 309 12.16 12.48 -19.95
C GLY A 309 12.02 13.94 -19.58
N ARG A 310 10.88 14.35 -18.99
CA ARG A 310 10.72 15.74 -18.51
C ARG A 310 11.77 16.14 -17.49
N ALA A 311 12.05 15.26 -16.52
CA ALA A 311 13.05 15.55 -15.50
C ALA A 311 14.44 15.75 -16.12
N VAL A 312 14.84 14.88 -17.05
CA VAL A 312 16.10 14.97 -17.79
C VAL A 312 16.16 16.25 -18.64
N GLN A 313 15.08 16.58 -19.35
CA GLN A 313 14.99 17.77 -20.18
C GLN A 313 15.14 19.06 -19.39
N GLN A 314 14.62 19.08 -18.17
CA GLN A 314 14.61 20.26 -17.30
C GLN A 314 15.82 20.34 -16.36
N GLY A 315 16.59 19.26 -16.20
CA GLY A 315 17.66 19.20 -15.20
C GLY A 315 17.14 18.94 -13.79
N ASP A 316 15.89 18.48 -13.66
CA ASP A 316 15.25 18.26 -12.38
C ASP A 316 15.86 17.05 -11.65
N ALA A 317 16.64 17.33 -10.61
CA ALA A 317 17.31 16.31 -9.83
C ALA A 317 17.28 16.60 -8.32
N VAL A 318 17.48 15.52 -7.56
CA VAL A 318 17.59 15.56 -6.10
C VAL A 318 18.82 14.77 -5.65
N ARG A 319 19.35 15.10 -4.48
CA ARG A 319 20.32 14.26 -3.79
C ARG A 319 19.59 13.19 -2.98
N VAL A 320 20.13 11.98 -3.02
CA VAL A 320 19.67 10.85 -2.22
C VAL A 320 20.84 10.22 -1.49
N ASP A 321 20.55 9.62 -0.35
CA ASP A 321 21.52 8.88 0.41
C ASP A 321 21.72 7.49 -0.17
N VAL A 322 22.88 6.92 0.11
CA VAL A 322 23.17 5.51 -0.18
C VAL A 322 23.62 4.79 1.08
N GLY A 323 23.29 3.51 1.17
CA GLY A 323 23.88 2.62 2.15
C GLY A 323 25.22 2.08 1.64
N LEU A 324 26.20 1.97 2.53
CA LEU A 324 27.49 1.33 2.28
C LEU A 324 27.64 0.16 3.24
N PHE A 325 28.06 -0.99 2.74
CA PHE A 325 28.56 -2.06 3.60
C PHE A 325 30.06 -2.25 3.38
N VAL A 326 30.76 -2.61 4.45
CA VAL A 326 32.20 -2.92 4.44
C VAL A 326 32.43 -4.18 5.28
N CYS A 327 33.15 -5.15 4.71
CA CYS A 327 33.53 -6.41 5.34
C CYS A 327 34.91 -6.85 4.85
N GLY A 328 35.96 -6.56 5.61
CA GLY A 328 37.35 -6.78 5.17
C GLY A 328 37.63 -5.95 3.91
N GLU A 329 38.10 -6.61 2.84
CA GLU A 329 38.34 -5.98 1.53
C GLU A 329 37.07 -5.83 0.68
N LYS A 330 35.97 -6.49 1.06
CA LYS A 330 34.69 -6.43 0.34
C LYS A 330 33.90 -5.21 0.78
N GLN A 331 33.45 -4.41 -0.18
CA GLN A 331 32.55 -3.29 0.05
C GLN A 331 31.55 -3.19 -1.10
N GLY A 332 30.41 -2.54 -0.84
CA GLY A 332 29.41 -2.30 -1.87
C GLY A 332 28.34 -1.33 -1.40
N VAL A 333 27.59 -0.78 -2.37
CA VAL A 333 26.55 0.22 -2.13
C VAL A 333 25.18 -0.44 -2.22
N PHE A 334 24.24 0.01 -1.39
CA PHE A 334 22.83 -0.36 -1.49
C PHE A 334 21.93 0.87 -1.47
N VAL A 335 21.10 1.00 -2.50
CA VAL A 335 20.10 2.05 -2.64
C VAL A 335 18.78 1.68 -1.99
N ASN A 336 18.41 0.40 -1.81
CA ASN A 336 17.17 0.01 -1.12
C ASN A 336 17.44 -0.67 0.23
N THR A 337 18.00 -1.88 0.24
CA THR A 337 18.05 -2.73 1.43
C THR A 337 19.27 -3.64 1.44
N CYS A 338 19.85 -3.84 2.62
CA CYS A 338 20.87 -4.82 2.93
C CYS A 338 20.34 -5.76 4.03
N SER A 339 20.65 -7.05 3.99
CA SER A 339 20.15 -8.02 4.98
C SER A 339 21.10 -9.20 5.20
N LEU A 340 21.09 -9.75 6.41
CA LEU A 340 21.81 -10.96 6.80
C LEU A 340 20.84 -11.98 7.42
N GLY A 341 21.16 -13.26 7.26
CA GLY A 341 20.42 -14.39 7.85
C GLY A 341 19.38 -14.99 6.90
N VAL A 342 18.16 -15.20 7.40
CA VAL A 342 17.08 -15.94 6.70
C VAL A 342 16.66 -15.31 5.37
N TYR A 343 16.80 -13.99 5.19
CA TYR A 343 16.31 -13.32 3.99
C TYR A 343 17.06 -13.71 2.69
N PRO A 344 18.41 -13.71 2.64
CA PRO A 344 19.15 -14.26 1.52
C PRO A 344 18.71 -15.69 1.12
N GLU A 345 18.47 -16.56 2.11
CA GLU A 345 18.00 -17.92 1.86
C GLU A 345 16.58 -17.95 1.27
N LEU A 346 15.69 -17.08 1.76
CA LEU A 346 14.34 -16.92 1.22
C LEU A 346 14.36 -16.48 -0.24
N VAL A 347 15.21 -15.52 -0.58
CA VAL A 347 15.37 -15.05 -1.97
C VAL A 347 15.91 -16.17 -2.85
N ARG A 348 16.95 -16.89 -2.38
CA ARG A 348 17.55 -18.00 -3.12
C ARG A 348 16.57 -19.16 -3.37
N GLU A 349 15.80 -19.59 -2.36
CA GLU A 349 14.76 -20.60 -2.53
C GLU A 349 13.61 -20.06 -3.39
N ARG A 350 13.20 -18.80 -3.26
CA ARG A 350 12.16 -18.22 -4.13
C ARG A 350 12.62 -18.27 -5.58
N ASP A 351 13.83 -17.83 -5.88
CA ASP A 351 14.31 -17.74 -7.26
C ASP A 351 14.48 -19.14 -7.87
N ARG A 352 14.89 -20.13 -7.08
CA ARG A 352 14.91 -21.56 -7.44
C ARG A 352 13.55 -22.13 -7.85
N TRP A 353 12.45 -21.61 -7.31
CA TRP A 353 11.10 -22.10 -7.63
C TRP A 353 10.31 -21.15 -8.54
N SER A 354 10.75 -19.90 -8.66
CA SER A 354 10.06 -18.83 -9.39
C SER A 354 9.76 -19.21 -10.84
N HIS A 355 10.70 -19.89 -11.51
CA HIS A 355 10.56 -20.33 -12.89
C HIS A 355 9.64 -21.55 -13.07
N ARG A 356 9.31 -22.28 -11.99
CA ARG A 356 8.42 -23.46 -12.05
C ARG A 356 6.98 -23.16 -11.64
N ILE A 357 6.80 -22.32 -10.62
CA ILE A 357 5.50 -22.09 -9.98
C ILE A 357 5.11 -20.61 -9.87
N GLY A 358 5.88 -19.71 -10.49
CA GLY A 358 5.68 -18.26 -10.42
C GLY A 358 6.20 -17.63 -9.12
N SER A 359 6.51 -16.33 -9.15
CA SER A 359 7.22 -15.64 -8.06
C SER A 359 6.46 -15.60 -6.73
N TRP A 360 5.12 -15.48 -6.76
CA TRP A 360 4.32 -15.40 -5.53
C TRP A 360 4.17 -16.75 -4.82
N PRO A 361 3.78 -17.85 -5.49
CA PRO A 361 3.79 -19.19 -4.87
C PRO A 361 5.19 -19.64 -4.46
N ALA A 362 6.22 -19.31 -5.25
CA ALA A 362 7.61 -19.58 -4.89
C ALA A 362 8.04 -18.87 -3.60
N GLY A 363 7.57 -17.62 -3.38
CA GLY A 363 7.85 -16.89 -2.14
C GLY A 363 7.24 -17.56 -0.91
N VAL A 364 6.01 -18.08 -1.03
CA VAL A 364 5.34 -18.81 0.06
C VAL A 364 6.04 -20.14 0.35
N LEU A 365 6.42 -20.88 -0.69
CA LEU A 365 7.14 -22.14 -0.56
C LEU A 365 8.52 -21.94 0.09
N ALA A 366 9.26 -20.92 -0.35
CA ALA A 366 10.54 -20.53 0.21
C ALA A 366 10.39 -20.18 1.70
N ALA A 367 9.39 -19.37 2.06
CA ALA A 367 9.06 -19.05 3.44
C ALA A 367 8.81 -20.30 4.27
N LEU A 368 7.95 -21.22 3.80
CA LEU A 368 7.65 -22.45 4.53
C LEU A 368 8.87 -23.36 4.70
N ARG A 369 9.74 -23.46 3.69
CA ARG A 369 10.94 -24.30 3.76
C ARG A 369 11.99 -23.73 4.69
N VAL A 370 12.31 -22.44 4.56
CA VAL A 370 13.33 -21.80 5.41
C VAL A 370 12.86 -21.74 6.87
N LEU A 371 11.55 -21.58 7.11
CA LEU A 371 10.98 -21.63 8.46
C LEU A 371 10.93 -23.05 9.07
N ARG A 372 10.94 -24.10 8.24
CA ARG A 372 10.95 -25.52 8.67
C ARG A 372 12.36 -26.11 8.74
N ALA A 373 13.30 -25.55 8.00
CA ALA A 373 14.70 -25.87 8.13
C ALA A 373 15.14 -25.36 9.51
N ASP A 374 15.35 -26.27 10.45
CA ASP A 374 15.77 -26.02 11.84
C ASP A 374 17.25 -25.53 11.87
N ARG A 375 17.59 -24.56 11.01
CA ARG A 375 18.94 -24.02 10.86
C ARG A 375 19.20 -22.99 11.96
N HIS A 376 20.36 -23.10 12.59
CA HIS A 376 20.73 -22.30 13.74
C HIS A 376 20.74 -20.80 13.41
N PRO A 377 20.31 -19.93 14.35
CA PRO A 377 20.38 -18.49 14.17
C PRO A 377 21.83 -18.03 13.95
N LEU A 378 22.03 -17.03 13.09
CA LEU A 378 23.31 -16.35 12.90
C LEU A 378 23.81 -15.83 14.24
N GLU A 379 25.06 -16.14 14.60
CA GLU A 379 25.71 -15.48 15.72
C GLU A 379 26.35 -14.18 15.24
N ALA A 380 25.99 -13.08 15.90
CA ALA A 380 26.60 -11.78 15.66
C ALA A 380 26.65 -11.00 16.98
N GLU A 381 27.72 -10.23 17.14
CA GLU A 381 27.91 -9.33 18.26
C GLU A 381 27.36 -7.94 17.91
N LEU A 382 26.42 -7.48 18.73
CA LEU A 382 25.74 -6.18 18.60
C LEU A 382 25.98 -5.37 19.87
N GLY A 383 26.78 -4.30 19.76
CA GLY A 383 27.07 -3.42 20.88
C GLY A 383 27.82 -4.13 22.02
N GLY A 384 28.81 -4.97 21.70
CA GLY A 384 29.64 -5.64 22.70
C GLY A 384 29.04 -6.93 23.28
N ARG A 385 27.91 -7.41 22.75
CA ARG A 385 27.23 -8.62 23.25
C ARG A 385 26.87 -9.56 22.10
N ALA A 386 27.33 -10.80 22.20
CA ALA A 386 26.94 -11.88 21.30
C ALA A 386 25.43 -12.12 21.41
N ARG A 387 24.74 -12.10 20.26
CA ARG A 387 23.30 -12.36 20.18
C ARG A 387 23.02 -13.29 19.00
N PRO A 388 22.21 -14.34 19.19
CA PRO A 388 21.70 -15.11 18.07
C PRO A 388 20.65 -14.28 17.33
N LEU A 389 20.76 -14.20 16.01
CA LEU A 389 19.90 -13.44 15.10
C LEU A 389 19.34 -14.37 14.02
N TRP A 390 18.04 -14.31 13.77
CA TRP A 390 17.43 -14.97 12.62
C TRP A 390 17.49 -14.08 11.37
N LEU A 391 17.31 -12.79 11.57
CA LEU A 391 17.26 -11.81 10.51
C LEU A 391 17.85 -10.51 11.03
N LEU A 392 18.73 -9.93 10.21
CA LEU A 392 19.06 -8.52 10.28
C LEU A 392 18.69 -7.90 8.94
N PHE A 393 17.90 -6.85 8.97
CA PHE A 393 17.50 -6.09 7.80
C PHE A 393 17.87 -4.63 8.04
N ALA A 394 18.52 -4.00 7.07
CA ALA A 394 18.91 -2.60 7.07
C ALA A 394 18.36 -1.94 5.81
N GLY A 395 17.34 -1.11 5.97
CA GLY A 395 16.81 -0.28 4.89
C GLY A 395 17.60 1.01 4.73
N ASN A 396 17.91 1.40 3.49
CA ASN A 396 18.47 2.70 3.17
C ASN A 396 17.35 3.76 3.23
N GLY A 397 17.16 4.35 4.40
CA GLY A 397 16.06 5.27 4.71
C GLY A 397 14.94 4.60 5.50
N THR A 398 14.05 5.45 6.02
CA THR A 398 12.99 5.07 6.95
C THR A 398 11.78 4.45 6.24
N TYR A 399 11.59 3.15 6.45
CA TYR A 399 10.47 2.41 5.85
C TYR A 399 9.20 2.58 6.65
N HIS A 400 8.32 3.44 6.14
CA HIS A 400 7.02 3.70 6.76
C HIS A 400 6.04 2.58 6.36
N ARG A 401 5.61 1.77 7.33
CA ARG A 401 4.52 0.79 7.14
C ARG A 401 3.18 1.50 7.19
N MET A 402 2.30 1.22 6.23
CA MET A 402 0.86 1.47 6.31
C MET A 402 0.13 0.12 6.35
N GLY A 403 0.01 -0.48 7.53
CA GLY A 403 -0.63 -1.79 7.71
C GLY A 403 0.07 -2.92 6.94
N LEU A 404 -0.71 -3.81 6.31
CA LEU A 404 -0.22 -4.91 5.45
C LEU A 404 0.32 -4.44 4.08
N ALA A 405 0.33 -3.13 3.81
CA ALA A 405 0.79 -2.58 2.53
C ALA A 405 2.33 -2.58 2.44
N PRO A 406 2.89 -2.62 1.21
CA PRO A 406 4.33 -2.51 1.00
C PRO A 406 4.89 -1.25 1.68
N ALA A 407 5.96 -1.42 2.45
CA ALA A 407 6.62 -0.30 3.11
C ALA A 407 7.26 0.61 2.06
N ARG A 408 6.97 1.92 2.12
CA ARG A 408 7.59 2.92 1.24
C ARG A 408 8.51 3.84 2.02
N ARG A 409 9.51 4.37 1.33
CA ARG A 409 10.34 5.46 1.83
C ARG A 409 9.76 6.78 1.38
N LYS A 410 9.48 7.65 2.34
CA LYS A 410 8.99 9.00 2.05
C LYS A 410 10.18 9.92 1.73
N ASP A 411 11.26 9.74 2.48
CA ASP A 411 12.53 10.41 2.31
C ASP A 411 13.60 9.44 1.82
N LEU A 412 14.40 9.89 0.87
CA LEU A 412 15.60 9.18 0.42
C LEU A 412 16.87 9.85 0.95
N ALA A 413 16.75 11.00 1.62
CA ALA A 413 17.82 11.83 2.15
C ALA A 413 17.70 12.04 3.69
N ASP A 414 17.14 11.08 4.42
CA ASP A 414 16.91 11.19 5.88
C ASP A 414 18.16 10.99 6.74
N GLY A 415 19.28 10.61 6.14
CA GLY A 415 20.54 10.34 6.83
C GLY A 415 20.48 9.16 7.78
N GLN A 416 19.49 8.25 7.67
CA GLN A 416 19.31 7.12 8.58
C GLN A 416 19.17 5.76 7.86
N LEU A 417 19.64 4.69 8.52
CA LEU A 417 19.33 3.31 8.19
C LEU A 417 18.21 2.83 9.12
N ASP A 418 17.17 2.20 8.56
CA ASP A 418 16.12 1.50 9.32
C ASP A 418 16.57 0.06 9.56
N VAL A 419 17.08 -0.21 10.76
CA VAL A 419 17.64 -1.51 11.15
C VAL A 419 16.61 -2.31 11.94
N ARG A 420 16.31 -3.51 11.45
CA ARG A 420 15.35 -4.44 12.05
C ARG A 420 16.03 -5.77 12.30
N VAL A 421 16.01 -6.18 13.56
CA VAL A 421 16.63 -7.39 14.04
C VAL A 421 15.56 -8.32 14.57
N VAL A 422 15.59 -9.60 14.17
CA VAL A 422 14.77 -10.66 14.77
C VAL A 422 15.69 -11.57 15.54
N HIS A 423 15.48 -11.64 16.86
CA HIS A 423 16.35 -12.38 17.76
C HIS A 423 16.07 -13.89 17.71
N GLY A 424 17.14 -14.67 17.82
CA GLY A 424 17.15 -16.12 17.97
C GLY A 424 16.28 -16.61 19.13
N GLY A 425 15.60 -17.73 18.95
CA GLY A 425 14.79 -18.39 19.98
C GLY A 425 13.70 -19.30 19.41
N ARG A 426 12.89 -19.88 20.30
CA ARG A 426 11.83 -20.83 19.95
C ARG A 426 10.77 -20.20 19.04
N ARG A 427 10.29 -20.95 18.04
CA ARG A 427 9.23 -20.57 17.06
C ARG A 427 9.62 -19.38 16.14
N PRO A 428 10.61 -19.54 15.24
CA PRO A 428 11.07 -18.46 14.34
C PRO A 428 9.96 -17.86 13.48
N ALA A 429 9.03 -18.69 12.98
CA ALA A 429 7.90 -18.25 12.17
C ALA A 429 7.02 -17.20 12.87
N LEU A 430 6.67 -17.42 14.14
CA LEU A 430 5.83 -16.50 14.90
C LEU A 430 6.55 -15.18 15.17
N ARG A 431 7.87 -15.23 15.42
CA ARG A 431 8.69 -14.04 15.67
C ARG A 431 8.89 -13.22 14.40
N LEU A 432 9.13 -13.87 13.26
CA LEU A 432 9.23 -13.22 11.95
C LEU A 432 7.89 -12.58 11.55
N LEU A 433 6.76 -13.26 11.79
CA LEU A 433 5.43 -12.70 11.56
C LEU A 433 5.15 -11.50 12.48
N ALA A 434 5.48 -11.59 13.76
CA ALA A 434 5.35 -10.47 14.70
C ALA A 434 6.21 -9.28 14.28
N ALA A 435 7.46 -9.51 13.85
CA ALA A 435 8.33 -8.47 13.31
C ALA A 435 7.78 -7.86 12.00
N ALA A 436 7.17 -8.68 11.13
CA ALA A 436 6.48 -8.24 9.91
C ALA A 436 5.21 -7.41 10.17
N LEU A 437 4.64 -7.48 11.38
CA LEU A 437 3.50 -6.67 11.81
C LEU A 437 3.89 -5.47 12.71
N ALA A 438 5.14 -5.37 13.16
CA ALA A 438 5.58 -4.37 14.14
C ALA A 438 5.67 -2.93 13.59
N GLY A 439 5.94 -1.93 14.42
CA GLY A 439 6.16 -0.53 13.98
C GLY A 439 7.63 -0.25 13.61
N PRO A 440 7.98 0.97 13.15
CA PRO A 440 9.36 1.37 12.86
C PRO A 440 10.23 1.60 14.12
N LEU A 441 9.66 1.62 15.33
CA LEU A 441 10.36 1.85 16.59
C LEU A 441 9.87 0.91 17.71
N THR A 442 9.77 -0.38 17.41
CA THR A 442 9.34 -1.38 18.39
C THR A 442 10.50 -2.19 18.91
N ARG A 443 10.57 -2.39 20.23
CA ARG A 443 11.48 -3.33 20.88
C ARG A 443 10.69 -4.36 21.66
N SER A 444 11.05 -5.61 21.49
CA SER A 444 10.53 -6.76 22.23
C SER A 444 11.63 -7.81 22.37
N PRO A 445 11.50 -8.81 23.25
CA PRO A 445 12.45 -9.92 23.32
C PRO A 445 12.60 -10.71 22.01
N ALA A 446 11.63 -10.60 21.09
CA ALA A 446 11.66 -11.28 19.79
C ALA A 446 12.23 -10.42 18.64
N HIS A 447 12.15 -9.09 18.75
CA HIS A 447 12.44 -8.16 17.65
C HIS A 447 12.84 -6.78 18.16
N ALA A 448 13.80 -6.14 17.49
CA ALA A 448 14.12 -4.73 17.67
C ALA A 448 14.11 -3.99 16.34
N ALA A 449 13.50 -2.81 16.30
CA ALA A 449 13.63 -1.82 15.23
C ALA A 449 14.31 -0.56 15.79
N VAL A 450 15.38 -0.13 15.12
CA VAL A 450 16.17 1.05 15.49
C VAL A 450 16.55 1.82 14.23
N GLN A 451 16.69 3.13 14.36
CA GLN A 451 17.19 3.97 13.28
C GLN A 451 18.58 4.47 13.66
N VAL A 452 19.57 4.18 12.81
CA VAL A 452 20.99 4.48 13.09
C VAL A 452 21.68 4.97 11.83
N ARG A 453 22.74 5.78 11.97
CA ARG A 453 23.58 6.20 10.83
C ARG A 453 24.64 5.15 10.48
N ARG A 454 25.08 4.39 11.47
CA ARG A 454 26.11 3.36 11.36
C ARG A 454 25.74 2.19 12.27
N LEU A 455 25.94 0.98 11.77
CA LEU A 455 25.79 -0.26 12.50
C LEU A 455 27.07 -1.08 12.32
N ARG A 456 27.66 -1.55 13.41
CA ARG A 456 28.81 -2.45 13.41
C ARG A 456 28.35 -3.81 13.95
N LEU A 457 28.63 -4.85 13.18
CA LEU A 457 28.45 -6.24 13.52
C LEU A 457 29.83 -6.87 13.65
N SER A 458 30.11 -7.50 14.79
CA SER A 458 31.35 -8.24 15.00
C SER A 458 31.02 -9.72 15.19
N GLY A 459 32.01 -10.59 15.02
CA GLY A 459 31.82 -12.04 15.23
C GLY A 459 30.81 -12.68 14.28
N VAL A 460 30.63 -12.14 13.07
CA VAL A 460 29.78 -12.75 12.03
C VAL A 460 30.43 -14.07 11.60
N ALA A 461 29.69 -15.17 11.69
CA ALA A 461 30.21 -16.49 11.35
C ALA A 461 30.68 -16.57 9.88
N PRO A 462 31.78 -17.30 9.58
CA PRO A 462 32.22 -17.53 8.21
C PRO A 462 31.14 -18.17 7.33
N GLY A 463 31.05 -17.74 6.07
CA GLY A 463 30.05 -18.23 5.11
C GLY A 463 28.64 -17.63 5.30
N THR A 464 28.51 -16.58 6.13
CA THR A 464 27.24 -15.87 6.28
C THR A 464 26.91 -15.12 4.98
N LEU A 465 25.70 -15.32 4.47
CA LEU A 465 25.23 -14.61 3.28
C LEU A 465 24.71 -13.22 3.65
N LEU A 466 25.26 -12.19 3.01
CA LEU A 466 24.76 -10.82 3.01
C LEU A 466 24.12 -10.56 1.65
N ALA A 467 22.82 -10.24 1.66
CA ALA A 467 22.07 -9.88 0.47
C ALA A 467 21.79 -8.38 0.45
N TYR A 468 22.10 -7.71 -0.66
CA TYR A 468 21.89 -6.28 -0.83
C TYR A 468 21.34 -5.99 -2.24
N ASP A 469 20.20 -5.30 -2.33
CA ASP A 469 19.53 -4.91 -3.58
C ASP A 469 19.36 -5.97 -4.70
N GLY A 470 19.45 -7.25 -4.37
CA GLY A 470 19.32 -8.36 -5.33
C GLY A 470 20.61 -9.17 -5.49
N GLU A 471 21.74 -8.63 -5.06
CA GLU A 471 23.03 -9.31 -5.03
C GLU A 471 23.25 -10.06 -3.71
N VAL A 472 24.06 -11.10 -3.74
CA VAL A 472 24.39 -11.93 -2.57
C VAL A 472 25.89 -12.19 -2.51
N ILE A 473 26.49 -11.91 -1.37
CA ILE A 473 27.91 -12.19 -1.10
C ILE A 473 28.09 -12.93 0.22
N GLU A 474 29.20 -13.63 0.35
CA GLU A 474 29.62 -14.22 1.64
C GLU A 474 30.49 -13.22 2.44
N VAL A 475 30.15 -13.07 3.71
CA VAL A 475 30.83 -12.21 4.69
C VAL A 475 31.21 -12.99 5.94
N ALA A 476 32.20 -12.48 6.67
CA ALA A 476 32.70 -13.08 7.90
C ALA A 476 33.38 -12.02 8.78
N GLY A 477 33.43 -12.25 10.08
CA GLY A 477 34.13 -11.38 11.03
C GLY A 477 33.38 -10.07 11.29
N GLU A 478 33.96 -8.95 10.86
CA GLU A 478 33.41 -7.63 11.09
C GLU A 478 32.70 -7.08 9.85
N VAL A 479 31.42 -6.73 10.00
CA VAL A 479 30.59 -6.09 8.97
C VAL A 479 30.13 -4.74 9.49
N THR A 480 30.49 -3.67 8.79
CA THR A 480 29.99 -2.31 9.05
C THR A 480 28.97 -1.94 7.99
N LEU A 481 27.79 -1.50 8.42
CA LEU A 481 26.80 -0.83 7.58
C LEU A 481 26.80 0.66 7.93
N GLN A 482 26.84 1.52 6.92
CA GLN A 482 26.88 2.96 7.11
C GLN A 482 25.98 3.67 6.10
N LYS A 483 25.34 4.74 6.55
CA LYS A 483 24.65 5.69 5.69
C LYS A 483 25.64 6.71 5.15
N VAL A 484 25.63 6.94 3.85
CA VAL A 484 26.36 8.04 3.19
C VAL A 484 25.33 9.06 2.70
N PRO A 485 25.20 10.21 3.38
CA PRO A 485 24.17 11.18 3.06
C PRO A 485 24.43 11.86 1.71
N GLU A 486 23.37 12.13 0.96
CA GLU A 486 23.36 12.97 -0.24
C GLU A 486 24.41 12.58 -1.31
N ALA A 487 24.80 11.30 -1.33
CA ALA A 487 25.92 10.76 -2.10
C ALA A 487 25.62 10.63 -3.60
N LEU A 488 24.35 10.49 -3.97
CA LEU A 488 23.92 10.22 -5.34
C LEU A 488 22.96 11.31 -5.82
N VAL A 489 23.25 11.90 -6.98
CA VAL A 489 22.35 12.82 -7.67
C VAL A 489 21.49 12.01 -8.63
N VAL A 490 20.16 12.14 -8.52
CA VAL A 490 19.22 11.35 -9.33
C VAL A 490 18.15 12.24 -9.94
N TYR A 491 17.86 12.01 -11.23
CA TYR A 491 16.78 12.70 -11.93
C TYR A 491 15.42 12.28 -11.38
N ARG A 492 14.56 13.29 -11.18
CA ARG A 492 13.23 13.12 -10.61
C ARG A 492 12.32 14.24 -11.10
N PRO A 493 11.07 13.95 -11.52
CA PRO A 493 10.09 15.00 -11.81
C PRO A 493 9.82 15.85 -10.57
N LEU A 494 10.04 17.16 -10.66
CA LEU A 494 9.60 18.11 -9.65
C LEU A 494 8.14 18.54 -9.92
N PRO A 495 7.38 18.89 -8.87
CA PRO A 495 5.97 19.27 -8.99
C PRO A 495 5.74 20.60 -9.71
#